data_AF-A0A6P8PCC4-F1
#
_entry.id   AF-A0A6P8PCC4-F1
#
_cell.length_a   1.000
_cell.length_b   1.000
_cell.length_c   1.000
_cell.angle_alpha   90.00
_cell.angle_beta   90.00
_cell.angle_gamma   90.00
#
_symmetry.space_group_name_H-M   'P 1'
#
loop_
_entity.id
_entity.type
_entity.pdbx_description
1 polymer ?
#
loop_
_entity_poly.entity_id
_entity_poly.type
_entity_poly.pdbx_seq_one_letter_code
_entity_poly.pdbx_strand_id
1 'polypeptide(L)'
;MGSGIFFWVILASAAQELVAFNCSECDKSKCPPPPISCPGKRATDPCGCCRHCARLGWEPCGGENWQLGYCDSYYRCAAVNGTGNVEIPDTGVCKYVGYRGDYWMDDDLNCPPVYGCQVRMGFCDCTTIRTCVDYFSYSDDEICKRINPFPPPGPEDDEFFANIPCLNIGCDLVGGQCECGDRRCDEPKSKFRNQKECNDALVRVKCADISCPEPPKLNCSSDSVITRTYTPPGECCPTVPSFCTCNFEKCAKCPYKKTKVNVRNATGIPGDCCDEFYCVSNQETR
;
A
#
# COMPACT_ATOMS: atom_id res chain seq x y z
N MET A 1 47.43 31.38 22.45
CA MET A 1 46.28 31.78 21.60
C MET A 1 46.08 30.70 20.54
N GLY A 2 45.28 29.66 20.80
CA GLY A 2 45.16 28.53 19.86
C GLY A 2 43.99 27.56 20.10
N SER A 3 43.08 27.88 21.03
CA SER A 3 42.00 26.97 21.44
C SER A 3 40.61 27.39 20.95
N GLY A 4 40.49 28.50 20.21
CA GLY A 4 39.21 29.01 19.72
C GLY A 4 38.81 28.51 18.33
N ILE A 5 39.76 28.08 17.50
CA ILE A 5 39.50 27.71 16.10
C ILE A 5 38.98 26.27 16.00
N PHE A 6 39.43 25.37 16.86
CA PHE A 6 38.94 23.98 16.87
C PHE A 6 37.48 23.85 17.32
N PHE A 7 36.98 24.75 18.17
CA PHE A 7 35.57 24.72 18.60
C PHE A 7 34.59 25.12 17.49
N TRP A 8 35.03 26.00 16.57
CA TRP A 8 34.22 26.41 15.41
C TRP A 8 34.19 25.36 14.29
N VAL A 9 35.24 24.54 14.15
CA VAL A 9 35.25 23.45 13.16
C VAL A 9 34.35 22.29 13.58
N ILE A 10 34.18 22.04 14.89
CA ILE A 10 33.31 20.95 15.39
C ILE A 10 31.81 21.34 15.33
N LEU A 11 31.46 22.63 15.41
CA LEU A 11 30.07 23.08 15.26
C LEU A 11 29.59 23.12 13.80
N ALA A 12 30.51 23.16 12.82
CA ALA A 12 30.17 23.19 11.39
C ALA A 12 29.92 21.81 10.77
N SER A 13 30.24 20.72 11.46
CA SER A 13 30.05 19.34 10.97
C SER A 13 28.78 18.65 11.48
N ALA A 14 27.94 19.34 12.26
CA ALA A 14 26.68 18.81 12.81
C ALA A 14 25.43 19.26 12.02
N ALA A 15 25.57 19.61 10.75
CA ALA A 15 24.47 19.87 9.84
C ALA A 15 24.50 18.85 8.68
N GLN A 16 24.37 17.56 9.00
CA GLN A 16 23.77 16.64 8.05
C GLN A 16 22.27 16.90 8.10
N GLU A 17 21.85 17.76 7.17
CA GLU A 17 20.51 17.91 6.61
C GLU A 17 19.56 16.80 7.08
N LEU A 18 18.69 17.12 8.04
CA LEU A 18 17.38 16.48 8.09
C LEU A 18 16.71 16.82 6.76
N VAL A 19 16.85 15.95 5.76
CA VAL A 19 16.04 16.00 4.55
C VAL A 19 14.62 15.64 4.99
N ALA A 20 13.94 16.59 5.63
CA ALA A 20 12.51 16.56 5.72
C ALA A 20 12.03 16.61 4.27
N PHE A 21 11.35 15.55 3.84
CA PHE A 21 10.73 15.48 2.53
C PHE A 21 9.85 16.72 2.33
N ASN A 22 10.36 17.70 1.59
CA ASN A 22 9.74 19.02 1.52
C ASN A 22 8.72 19.01 0.40
N CYS A 23 7.47 18.79 0.77
CA CYS A 23 6.37 18.71 -0.16
C CYS A 23 6.09 20.07 -0.81
N SER A 24 6.09 20.10 -2.14
CA SER A 24 5.54 21.23 -2.89
C SER A 24 4.03 21.31 -2.70
N GLU A 25 3.44 22.46 -3.03
CA GLU A 25 1.98 22.62 -3.02
C GLU A 25 1.31 21.56 -3.92
N CYS A 26 0.27 20.92 -3.36
CA CYS A 26 -0.41 19.80 -4.01
C CYS A 26 -1.30 20.28 -5.18
N ASP A 27 -0.87 19.98 -6.40
CA ASP A 27 -1.69 20.18 -7.60
C ASP A 27 -2.51 18.93 -7.91
N LYS A 28 -3.75 18.89 -7.40
CA LYS A 28 -4.68 17.76 -7.59
C LYS A 28 -5.02 17.47 -9.05
N SER A 29 -4.81 18.42 -9.97
CA SER A 29 -5.08 18.21 -11.40
C SER A 29 -4.10 17.21 -12.04
N LYS A 30 -2.92 17.03 -11.43
CA LYS A 30 -1.90 16.07 -11.86
C LYS A 30 -2.08 14.68 -11.27
N CYS A 31 -3.00 14.52 -10.33
CA CYS A 31 -3.24 13.23 -9.73
C CYS A 31 -3.94 12.29 -10.71
N PRO A 32 -3.60 10.99 -10.70
CA PRO A 32 -4.42 10.01 -11.38
C PRO A 32 -5.85 10.04 -10.80
N PRO A 33 -6.87 9.70 -11.61
CA PRO A 33 -8.25 9.70 -11.15
C PRO A 33 -8.42 8.83 -9.89
N PRO A 34 -9.17 9.31 -8.88
CA PRO A 34 -9.27 8.63 -7.61
C PRO A 34 -9.92 7.24 -7.80
N PRO A 35 -9.39 6.20 -7.14
CA PRO A 35 -9.95 4.87 -7.28
C PRO A 35 -11.32 4.79 -6.62
N ILE A 36 -12.34 4.40 -7.39
CA ILE A 36 -13.72 4.24 -6.90
C ILE A 36 -13.81 3.10 -5.88
N SER A 37 -13.06 2.03 -6.12
CA SER A 37 -12.91 0.92 -5.18
C SER A 37 -11.49 0.38 -5.27
N CYS A 38 -10.89 0.17 -4.10
CA CYS A 38 -9.61 -0.51 -3.97
C CYS A 38 -9.86 -1.94 -3.52
N PRO A 39 -9.21 -2.94 -4.14
CA PRO A 39 -9.20 -4.31 -3.63
C PRO A 39 -8.62 -4.40 -2.21
N GLY A 40 -7.70 -3.48 -1.89
CA GLY A 40 -7.14 -3.26 -0.57
C GLY A 40 -7.57 -1.92 0.03
N LYS A 41 -6.81 -1.43 1.00
CA LYS A 41 -6.97 -0.06 1.53
C LYS A 41 -6.64 1.00 0.47
N ARG A 42 -7.12 2.23 0.70
CA ARG A 42 -6.64 3.39 -0.04
C ARG A 42 -5.31 3.82 0.55
N ALA A 43 -4.50 4.46 -0.27
CA ALA A 43 -3.23 5.03 0.13
C ALA A 43 -3.09 6.43 -0.48
N THR A 44 -2.20 7.22 0.08
CA THR A 44 -1.79 8.53 -0.42
C THR A 44 -0.28 8.53 -0.60
N ASP A 45 0.23 9.42 -1.46
CA ASP A 45 1.66 9.68 -1.51
C ASP A 45 2.17 10.30 -0.18
N PRO A 46 3.50 10.36 0.04
CA PRO A 46 4.09 10.90 1.27
C PRO A 46 3.72 12.37 1.54
N CYS A 47 3.33 13.14 0.53
CA CYS A 47 2.83 14.50 0.69
C CYS A 47 1.33 14.59 0.98
N GLY A 48 0.62 13.46 0.99
CA GLY A 48 -0.83 13.42 1.21
C GLY A 48 -1.66 14.02 0.07
N CYS A 49 -1.12 14.09 -1.15
CA CYS A 49 -1.73 14.82 -2.26
C CYS A 49 -2.74 13.98 -3.08
N CYS A 50 -2.22 12.96 -3.76
CA CYS A 50 -2.90 12.05 -4.65
C CYS A 50 -3.29 10.75 -3.94
N ARG A 51 -4.56 10.36 -4.11
CA ARG A 51 -5.07 9.09 -3.59
C ARG A 51 -4.92 7.98 -4.62
N HIS A 52 -4.42 6.83 -4.19
CA HIS A 52 -4.30 5.61 -4.98
C HIS A 52 -4.72 4.40 -4.14
N CYS A 53 -4.68 3.21 -4.73
CA CYS A 53 -4.86 1.98 -3.97
C CYS A 53 -3.54 1.53 -3.36
N ALA A 54 -3.61 0.97 -2.16
CA ALA A 54 -2.49 0.29 -1.56
C ALA A 54 -2.13 -0.95 -2.40
N ARG A 55 -0.84 -1.27 -2.41
CA ARG A 55 -0.25 -2.36 -3.18
C ARG A 55 -0.47 -3.68 -2.44
N LEU A 56 -0.80 -4.72 -3.19
CA LEU A 56 -1.12 -6.04 -2.65
C LEU A 56 0.06 -7.00 -2.73
N GLY A 57 -0.11 -8.19 -2.17
CA GLY A 57 0.90 -9.25 -2.18
C GLY A 57 1.53 -9.47 -3.56
N TRP A 58 2.87 -9.47 -3.58
CA TRP A 58 3.71 -9.66 -4.77
C TRP A 58 3.70 -8.52 -5.79
N GLU A 59 3.11 -7.38 -5.44
CA GLU A 59 3.21 -6.16 -6.24
C GLU A 59 4.46 -5.35 -5.87
N PRO A 60 5.08 -4.66 -6.84
CA PRO A 60 6.18 -3.76 -6.56
C PRO A 60 5.68 -2.53 -5.78
N CYS A 61 6.56 -2.02 -4.92
CA CYS A 61 6.33 -0.91 -3.99
C CYS A 61 7.63 -0.11 -3.77
N GLY A 62 7.55 1.06 -3.15
CA GLY A 62 8.72 1.94 -2.95
C GLY A 62 9.09 2.75 -4.20
N GLY A 63 10.37 2.76 -4.55
CA GLY A 63 10.95 3.63 -5.59
C GLY A 63 11.38 4.99 -5.05
N GLU A 64 12.14 5.76 -5.86
CA GLU A 64 12.74 7.07 -5.54
C GLU A 64 11.96 8.00 -4.59
N ASN A 65 10.64 8.11 -4.73
CA ASN A 65 9.76 8.90 -3.86
C ASN A 65 8.44 8.17 -3.59
N TRP A 66 8.51 6.85 -3.36
CA TRP A 66 7.32 6.00 -3.17
C TRP A 66 6.35 6.00 -4.37
N GLN A 67 6.82 6.32 -5.58
CA GLN A 67 6.00 6.38 -6.79
C GLN A 67 5.37 5.03 -7.20
N LEU A 68 5.91 3.92 -6.70
CA LEU A 68 5.34 2.58 -6.88
C LEU A 68 4.26 2.25 -5.84
N GLY A 69 4.09 3.12 -4.84
CA GLY A 69 3.06 3.06 -3.82
C GLY A 69 3.45 2.27 -2.57
N TYR A 70 2.59 2.42 -1.57
CA TYR A 70 2.66 1.76 -0.28
C TYR A 70 1.89 0.44 -0.27
N CYS A 71 2.41 -0.54 0.46
CA CYS A 71 1.73 -1.82 0.66
C CYS A 71 0.51 -1.69 1.57
N ASP A 72 -0.50 -2.54 1.35
CA ASP A 72 -1.68 -2.62 2.22
C ASP A 72 -1.30 -3.14 3.62
N SER A 73 -2.14 -2.93 4.64
CA SER A 73 -1.85 -3.10 6.07
C SER A 73 -1.41 -4.50 6.52
N TYR A 74 -1.50 -5.51 5.67
CA TYR A 74 -1.03 -6.89 5.93
C TYR A 74 0.30 -7.23 5.25
N TYR A 75 0.83 -6.29 4.48
CA TYR A 75 2.01 -6.45 3.68
C TYR A 75 3.03 -5.38 4.03
N ARG A 76 4.29 -5.76 3.99
CA ARG A 76 5.41 -4.84 4.14
C ARG A 76 6.14 -4.72 2.82
N CYS A 77 6.59 -3.51 2.49
CA CYS A 77 7.46 -3.31 1.34
C CYS A 77 8.85 -3.84 1.67
N ALA A 78 9.11 -5.08 1.26
CA ALA A 78 10.36 -5.78 1.54
C ALA A 78 11.31 -5.67 0.34
N ALA A 79 12.60 -5.59 0.62
CA ALA A 79 13.62 -5.65 -0.41
C ALA A 79 13.49 -6.95 -1.24
N VAL A 80 13.93 -6.93 -2.50
CA VAL A 80 13.78 -8.07 -3.42
C VAL A 80 14.52 -9.31 -2.92
N ASN A 81 15.69 -9.10 -2.29
CA ASN A 81 16.47 -10.11 -1.58
C ASN A 81 15.83 -10.57 -0.23
N GLY A 82 14.74 -9.94 0.19
CA GLY A 82 13.98 -10.32 1.36
C GLY A 82 14.70 -10.17 2.71
N THR A 83 15.85 -9.49 2.77
CA THR A 83 16.65 -9.34 3.99
C THR A 83 16.16 -8.21 4.91
N GLY A 84 15.10 -7.48 4.54
CA GLY A 84 14.58 -6.37 5.32
C GLY A 84 13.55 -5.53 4.59
N ASN A 85 13.26 -4.35 5.15
CA ASN A 85 12.45 -3.31 4.50
C ASN A 85 13.20 -2.79 3.27
N VAL A 86 12.47 -2.31 2.27
CA VAL A 86 13.10 -1.53 1.20
C VAL A 86 13.60 -0.19 1.76
N GLU A 87 14.75 0.26 1.30
CA GLU A 87 15.25 1.62 1.52
C GLU A 87 15.07 2.41 0.23
N ILE A 88 14.56 3.63 0.33
CA ILE A 88 14.40 4.52 -0.82
C ILE A 88 15.81 4.92 -1.31
N PRO A 89 16.10 4.86 -2.62
CA PRO A 89 15.19 4.86 -3.77
C PRO A 89 14.80 3.48 -4.35
N ASP A 90 15.12 2.39 -3.67
CA ASP A 90 15.00 1.06 -4.25
C ASP A 90 13.54 0.61 -4.42
N THR A 91 13.33 -0.32 -5.34
CA THR A 91 12.05 -0.99 -5.57
C THR A 91 11.97 -2.25 -4.71
N GLY A 92 10.94 -2.33 -3.87
CA GLY A 92 10.61 -3.49 -3.07
C GLY A 92 9.44 -4.28 -3.64
N VAL A 93 9.00 -5.28 -2.87
CA VAL A 93 7.82 -6.10 -3.13
C VAL A 93 6.99 -6.20 -1.87
N CYS A 94 5.67 -6.05 -1.99
CA CYS A 94 4.75 -6.26 -0.89
C CYS A 94 4.71 -7.74 -0.49
N LYS A 95 5.32 -8.07 0.64
CA LYS A 95 5.36 -9.43 1.20
C LYS A 95 4.49 -9.52 2.42
N TYR A 96 3.77 -10.63 2.54
CA TYR A 96 2.90 -10.88 3.69
C TYR A 96 3.76 -11.08 4.94
N VAL A 97 3.39 -10.39 6.01
CA VAL A 97 4.12 -10.39 7.29
C VAL A 97 3.25 -10.88 8.45
N GLY A 98 1.95 -11.09 8.19
CA GLY A 98 0.96 -11.50 9.18
C GLY A 98 0.68 -10.47 10.26
N TYR A 99 -0.35 -10.73 11.06
CA TYR A 99 -0.62 -10.05 12.33
C TYR A 99 0.42 -10.50 13.39
N ARG A 100 1.71 -10.24 13.19
CA ARG A 100 2.62 -10.20 14.33
C ARG A 100 2.40 -8.86 15.02
N GLY A 101 1.87 -8.91 16.24
CA GLY A 101 1.44 -7.77 17.06
C GLY A 101 2.55 -6.81 17.48
N ASP A 102 3.57 -6.67 16.65
CA ASP A 102 4.75 -5.84 16.77
C ASP A 102 4.78 -4.77 15.65
N TYR A 103 3.81 -4.80 14.71
CA TYR A 103 3.43 -3.64 13.87
C TYR A 103 2.64 -2.63 14.70
N TRP A 104 3.26 -2.10 15.74
CA TRP A 104 2.72 -0.93 16.44
C TRP A 104 3.00 0.29 15.58
N MET A 105 1.98 0.66 14.82
CA MET A 105 1.77 1.94 14.16
C MET A 105 2.86 2.28 13.13
N ASP A 106 2.48 2.33 11.85
CA ASP A 106 3.31 3.03 10.87
C ASP A 106 3.51 4.45 11.40
N ASP A 107 4.72 4.69 11.92
CA ASP A 107 5.31 6.00 12.19
C ASP A 107 6.34 6.24 11.07
N ASP A 108 5.88 6.07 9.83
CA ASP A 108 6.72 6.35 8.67
C ASP A 108 6.92 7.87 8.63
N LEU A 109 8.13 8.31 8.94
CA LEU A 109 8.49 9.72 8.99
C LEU A 109 8.24 10.44 7.66
N ASN A 110 8.19 9.71 6.55
CA ASN A 110 7.87 10.27 5.24
C ASN A 110 6.37 10.55 5.07
N CYS A 111 5.51 9.92 5.86
CA CYS A 111 4.07 10.03 5.75
C CYS A 111 3.49 11.14 6.64
N PRO A 112 2.35 11.74 6.23
CA PRO A 112 1.68 12.74 7.03
C PRO A 112 1.03 12.11 8.27
N PRO A 113 0.89 12.85 9.38
CA PRO A 113 0.12 12.40 10.52
C PRO A 113 -1.37 12.37 10.17
N VAL A 114 -2.00 11.22 10.40
CA VAL A 114 -3.43 10.99 10.20
C VAL A 114 -4.05 10.67 11.55
N TYR A 115 -5.10 11.40 11.91
CA TYR A 115 -5.93 11.10 13.08
C TYR A 115 -7.11 10.22 12.70
N GLY A 116 -7.45 9.26 13.54
CA GLY A 116 -8.71 8.53 13.43
C GLY A 116 -8.88 7.50 14.53
N CYS A 117 -9.93 6.70 14.40
CA CYS A 117 -10.36 5.74 15.41
C CYS A 117 -10.59 4.33 14.86
N GLN A 118 -10.40 3.35 15.73
CA GLN A 118 -10.72 1.95 15.46
C GLN A 118 -11.36 1.29 16.70
N VAL A 119 -12.33 0.41 16.48
CA VAL A 119 -12.94 -0.37 17.57
C VAL A 119 -12.00 -1.51 17.94
N ARG A 120 -11.53 -1.53 19.19
CA ARG A 120 -10.69 -2.59 19.77
C ARG A 120 -11.33 -3.10 21.03
N MET A 121 -11.60 -4.41 21.07
CA MET A 121 -12.22 -5.07 22.23
C MET A 121 -13.53 -4.39 22.71
N GLY A 122 -14.31 -3.81 21.78
CA GLY A 122 -15.57 -3.12 22.11
C GLY A 122 -15.41 -1.68 22.62
N PHE A 123 -14.21 -1.10 22.54
CA PHE A 123 -13.95 0.30 22.85
C PHE A 123 -13.38 1.03 21.64
N CYS A 124 -13.70 2.32 21.52
CA CYS A 124 -13.07 3.16 20.50
C CYS A 124 -11.70 3.63 20.97
N ASP A 125 -10.68 3.21 20.22
CA ASP A 125 -9.30 3.61 20.38
C ASP A 125 -8.97 4.61 19.26
N CYS A 126 -8.75 5.87 19.64
CA CYS A 126 -8.48 6.97 18.73
C CYS A 126 -7.06 7.47 18.93
N THR A 127 -6.30 7.58 17.85
CA THR A 127 -4.90 8.00 17.89
C THR A 127 -4.50 8.72 16.61
N THR A 128 -3.35 9.36 16.63
CA THR A 128 -2.70 9.93 15.45
C THR A 128 -1.47 9.10 15.13
N ILE A 129 -1.35 8.62 13.89
CA ILE A 129 -0.20 7.85 13.40
C ILE A 129 0.30 8.44 12.07
N ARG A 130 1.58 8.27 11.73
CA ARG A 130 2.11 8.71 10.43
C ARG A 130 2.03 7.60 9.41
N THR A 131 0.95 7.60 8.64
CA THR A 131 0.69 6.55 7.66
C THR A 131 0.23 7.13 6.34
N CYS A 132 0.71 6.51 5.26
CA CYS A 132 0.26 6.77 3.90
C CYS A 132 -0.86 5.81 3.47
N VAL A 133 -1.34 4.93 4.36
CA VAL A 133 -2.37 3.93 4.07
C VAL A 133 -3.54 4.12 5.03
N ASP A 134 -4.77 4.09 4.50
CA ASP A 134 -5.99 4.26 5.29
C ASP A 134 -6.13 3.15 6.36
N TYR A 135 -5.70 3.48 7.57
CA TYR A 135 -5.73 2.56 8.72
C TYR A 135 -7.07 2.60 9.46
N PHE A 136 -7.52 3.81 9.79
CA PHE A 136 -8.68 4.03 10.64
C PHE A 136 -9.98 3.66 9.95
N SER A 137 -10.92 3.14 10.74
CA SER A 137 -12.27 2.83 10.24
C SER A 137 -13.20 4.02 10.40
N TYR A 138 -12.87 4.95 11.31
CA TYR A 138 -13.68 6.10 11.64
C TYR A 138 -12.80 7.35 11.75
N SER A 139 -13.35 8.49 11.34
CA SER A 139 -12.70 9.81 11.43
C SER A 139 -12.64 10.36 12.84
N ASP A 140 -13.58 9.97 13.69
CA ASP A 140 -13.78 10.57 15.01
C ASP A 140 -14.38 9.58 16.02
N ASP A 141 -14.20 9.95 17.28
CA ASP A 141 -14.58 9.17 18.45
C ASP A 141 -16.11 9.01 18.58
N GLU A 142 -16.89 10.02 18.21
CA GLU A 142 -18.35 9.99 18.34
C GLU A 142 -18.98 8.98 17.37
N ILE A 143 -18.57 9.01 16.09
CA ILE A 143 -19.01 8.04 15.09
C ILE A 143 -18.56 6.64 15.50
N CYS A 144 -17.32 6.51 15.96
CA CYS A 144 -16.79 5.23 16.41
C CYS A 144 -17.63 4.64 17.56
N LYS A 145 -17.91 5.43 18.61
CA LYS A 145 -18.65 4.98 19.80
C LYS A 145 -20.10 4.63 19.50
N ARG A 146 -20.71 5.29 18.51
CA ARG A 146 -22.09 5.04 18.08
C ARG A 146 -22.30 3.65 17.48
N ILE A 147 -21.23 3.03 16.96
CA ILE A 147 -21.29 1.74 16.23
C ILE A 147 -20.98 0.53 17.15
N ASN A 148 -20.84 0.73 18.48
CA ASN A 148 -20.73 -0.39 19.42
C ASN A 148 -22.02 -1.25 19.42
N PRO A 149 -21.93 -2.59 19.53
CA PRO A 149 -22.96 -3.49 19.03
C PRO A 149 -24.15 -3.57 19.98
N PHE A 150 -25.26 -2.96 19.56
CA PHE A 150 -26.67 -3.21 19.85
C PHE A 150 -27.44 -1.92 20.16
N PRO A 151 -28.17 -1.41 19.17
CA PRO A 151 -29.57 -1.11 19.36
C PRO A 151 -30.43 -2.15 18.59
N PRO A 152 -31.64 -2.48 19.07
CA PRO A 152 -32.61 -3.22 18.26
C PRO A 152 -32.95 -2.39 17.00
N PRO A 153 -33.48 -3.02 15.93
CA PRO A 153 -34.07 -2.24 14.84
C PRO A 153 -35.20 -1.40 15.43
N GLY A 154 -34.98 -0.08 15.51
CA GLY A 154 -36.03 0.88 15.81
C GLY A 154 -37.02 0.93 14.65
N PRO A 155 -38.31 1.16 14.91
CA PRO A 155 -39.30 1.18 13.85
C PRO A 155 -39.16 2.48 13.04
N GLU A 156 -39.11 2.28 11.72
CA GLU A 156 -39.65 3.16 10.69
C GLU A 156 -39.15 4.62 10.66
N ASP A 157 -38.13 4.85 9.82
CA ASP A 157 -38.09 6.03 8.95
C ASP A 157 -38.11 5.54 7.49
N ASP A 158 -39.19 4.85 7.11
CA ASP A 158 -39.51 4.50 5.72
C ASP A 158 -40.15 5.68 4.96
N GLU A 159 -39.65 6.91 5.16
CA GLU A 159 -40.13 8.09 4.44
C GLU A 159 -39.02 9.02 3.91
N PHE A 160 -37.86 8.49 3.50
CA PHE A 160 -36.88 9.27 2.72
C PHE A 160 -36.42 8.65 1.39
N PHE A 161 -37.06 7.56 0.93
CA PHE A 161 -36.78 6.97 -0.39
C PHE A 161 -37.96 7.05 -1.37
N ALA A 162 -38.96 7.91 -1.11
CA ALA A 162 -40.10 8.10 -2.02
C ALA A 162 -39.88 9.17 -3.10
N ASN A 163 -38.72 9.85 -3.14
CA ASN A 163 -38.41 10.86 -4.16
C ASN A 163 -36.90 10.98 -4.45
N ILE A 164 -36.15 9.87 -4.45
CA ILE A 164 -34.82 9.92 -5.10
C ILE A 164 -35.07 9.96 -6.61
N PRO A 165 -34.73 11.06 -7.32
CA PRO A 165 -34.82 11.08 -8.76
C PRO A 165 -34.00 9.92 -9.29
N CYS A 166 -34.56 9.16 -10.23
CA CYS A 166 -33.85 8.05 -10.82
C CYS A 166 -32.58 8.61 -11.50
N LEU A 167 -31.43 8.33 -10.89
CA LEU A 167 -30.10 8.79 -11.29
C LEU A 167 -29.25 7.57 -11.69
N ASN A 168 -28.82 7.55 -12.93
CA ASN A 168 -27.79 6.65 -13.42
C ASN A 168 -26.44 7.34 -13.24
N ILE A 169 -25.64 6.86 -12.29
CA ILE A 169 -24.24 7.29 -12.16
C ILE A 169 -23.39 6.37 -13.03
N GLY A 170 -22.60 6.97 -13.91
CA GLY A 170 -21.68 6.23 -14.77
C GLY A 170 -20.81 7.15 -15.60
N CYS A 171 -19.98 6.56 -16.46
CA CYS A 171 -18.95 7.27 -17.20
C CYS A 171 -18.99 6.94 -18.70
N ASP A 172 -18.57 7.90 -19.52
CA ASP A 172 -18.40 7.72 -20.96
C ASP A 172 -17.06 8.23 -21.46
N LEU A 173 -16.62 7.65 -22.57
CA LEU A 173 -15.49 8.12 -23.35
C LEU A 173 -15.96 9.22 -24.30
N VAL A 174 -15.61 10.46 -23.99
CA VAL A 174 -15.91 11.64 -24.81
C VAL A 174 -14.58 12.29 -25.19
N GLY A 175 -14.31 12.42 -26.49
CA GLY A 175 -13.10 13.11 -26.96
C GLY A 175 -11.76 12.53 -26.49
N GLY A 176 -11.69 11.24 -26.15
CA GLY A 176 -10.47 10.61 -25.60
C GLY A 176 -10.22 10.93 -24.11
N GLN A 177 -11.26 11.37 -23.41
CA GLN A 177 -11.28 11.54 -21.96
C GLN A 177 -12.47 10.80 -21.36
N CYS A 178 -12.37 10.47 -20.08
CA CYS A 178 -13.44 9.83 -19.34
C CYS A 178 -14.20 10.86 -18.53
N GLU A 179 -15.46 11.08 -18.92
CA GLU A 179 -16.37 11.99 -18.23
C GLU A 179 -17.39 11.16 -17.44
N CYS A 180 -17.39 11.34 -16.11
CA CYS A 180 -18.33 10.69 -15.20
C CYS A 180 -19.31 11.71 -14.63
N GLY A 181 -20.56 11.31 -14.50
CA GLY A 181 -21.59 12.15 -13.90
C GLY A 181 -22.83 11.36 -13.52
N ASP A 182 -23.71 12.03 -12.82
CA ASP A 182 -25.07 11.60 -12.55
C ASP A 182 -25.98 12.04 -13.71
N ARG A 183 -26.73 11.09 -14.27
CA ARG A 183 -27.67 11.33 -15.37
C ARG A 183 -29.06 10.89 -15.01
N ARG A 184 -30.07 11.52 -15.59
CA ARG A 184 -31.46 11.11 -15.39
C ARG A 184 -31.71 9.74 -16.02
N CYS A 185 -32.63 8.97 -15.48
CA CYS A 185 -32.94 7.64 -16.01
C CYS A 185 -33.55 7.60 -17.42
N ASP A 186 -34.07 8.74 -17.89
CA ASP A 186 -34.54 8.88 -19.26
C ASP A 186 -33.39 9.10 -20.27
N GLU A 187 -32.19 9.40 -19.76
CA GLU A 187 -30.99 9.56 -20.57
C GLU A 187 -30.30 8.20 -20.79
N PRO A 188 -29.53 8.04 -21.88
CA PRO A 188 -28.82 6.81 -22.17
C PRO A 188 -27.93 6.40 -21.00
N LYS A 189 -27.99 5.12 -20.63
CA LYS A 189 -27.08 4.56 -19.62
C LYS A 189 -25.64 4.78 -20.07
N SER A 190 -24.81 5.26 -19.16
CA SER A 190 -23.37 5.40 -19.42
C SER A 190 -22.77 4.05 -19.77
N LYS A 191 -21.81 4.05 -20.70
CA LYS A 191 -21.16 2.81 -21.16
C LYS A 191 -20.39 2.10 -20.06
N PHE A 192 -19.82 2.87 -19.14
CA PHE A 192 -19.01 2.34 -18.05
C PHE A 192 -19.69 2.62 -16.72
N ARG A 193 -19.62 1.64 -15.82
CA ARG A 193 -20.22 1.75 -14.49
C ARG A 193 -19.47 2.76 -13.62
N ASN A 194 -18.18 2.94 -13.87
CA ASN A 194 -17.29 3.69 -13.00
C ASN A 194 -16.08 4.24 -13.77
N GLN A 195 -15.43 5.28 -13.22
CA GLN A 195 -14.27 5.95 -13.81
C GLN A 195 -13.12 4.97 -14.12
N LYS A 196 -12.89 3.98 -13.26
CA LYS A 196 -11.83 2.99 -13.46
C LYS A 196 -12.05 2.21 -14.74
N GLU A 197 -13.26 1.68 -14.93
CA GLU A 197 -13.63 0.92 -16.12
C GLU A 197 -13.53 1.78 -17.40
N CYS A 198 -13.94 3.04 -17.31
CA CYS A 198 -13.76 3.98 -18.42
C CYS A 198 -12.27 4.22 -18.72
N ASN A 199 -11.44 4.47 -17.71
CA ASN A 199 -10.02 4.73 -17.89
C ASN A 199 -9.30 3.49 -18.47
N ASP A 200 -9.65 2.29 -18.00
CA ASP A 200 -9.12 1.04 -18.55
C ASP A 200 -9.48 0.91 -20.04
N ALA A 201 -10.71 1.28 -20.42
CA ALA A 201 -11.12 1.32 -21.81
C ALA A 201 -10.39 2.42 -22.61
N LEU A 202 -10.15 3.59 -22.02
CA LEU A 202 -9.37 4.67 -22.65
C LEU A 202 -7.95 4.22 -22.96
N VAL A 203 -7.29 3.59 -21.98
CA VAL A 203 -5.94 3.03 -22.14
C VAL A 203 -5.94 1.98 -23.24
N ARG A 204 -6.93 1.07 -23.31
CA ARG A 204 -7.03 0.10 -24.41
C ARG A 204 -7.10 0.75 -25.79
N VAL A 205 -7.83 1.86 -25.92
CA VAL A 205 -7.92 2.59 -27.20
C VAL A 205 -6.60 3.32 -27.50
N LYS A 206 -5.99 3.98 -26.51
CA LYS A 206 -4.72 4.69 -26.67
C LYS A 206 -3.54 3.76 -26.96
N CYS A 207 -3.55 2.58 -26.38
CA CYS A 207 -2.47 1.60 -26.46
C CYS A 207 -2.70 0.52 -27.53
N ALA A 208 -3.76 0.62 -28.33
CA ALA A 208 -4.13 -0.41 -29.31
C ALA A 208 -3.00 -0.69 -30.33
N ASP A 209 -2.27 0.35 -30.75
CA ASP A 209 -1.17 0.26 -31.72
C ASP A 209 0.22 0.22 -31.05
N ILE A 210 0.28 0.12 -29.72
CA ILE A 210 1.54 0.12 -28.96
C ILE A 210 1.90 -1.32 -28.60
N SER A 211 3.01 -1.81 -29.17
CA SER A 211 3.61 -3.08 -28.77
C SER A 211 4.65 -2.86 -27.68
N CYS A 212 4.40 -3.43 -26.51
CA CYS A 212 5.36 -3.39 -25.41
C CYS A 212 6.47 -4.43 -25.57
N PRO A 213 7.66 -4.21 -24.96
CA PRO A 213 8.69 -5.24 -24.88
C PRO A 213 8.12 -6.49 -24.20
N GLU A 214 8.31 -7.66 -24.81
CA GLU A 214 7.90 -8.90 -24.16
C GLU A 214 8.74 -9.11 -22.89
N PRO A 215 8.11 -9.26 -21.71
CA PRO A 215 8.85 -9.57 -20.51
C PRO A 215 9.51 -10.95 -20.67
N PRO A 216 10.74 -11.14 -20.17
CA PRO A 216 11.42 -12.42 -20.28
C PRO A 216 10.59 -13.52 -19.59
N LYS A 217 10.53 -14.70 -20.21
CA LYS A 217 9.92 -15.87 -19.57
C LYS A 217 10.77 -16.27 -18.36
N LEU A 218 10.24 -16.03 -17.18
CA LEU A 218 10.91 -16.29 -15.92
C LEU A 218 10.45 -17.63 -15.33
N ASN A 219 11.41 -18.49 -15.01
CA ASN A 219 11.19 -19.72 -14.26
C ASN A 219 11.89 -19.57 -12.90
N CYS A 220 11.12 -19.27 -11.87
CA CYS A 220 11.66 -19.15 -10.51
C CYS A 220 11.83 -20.53 -9.86
N SER A 221 12.79 -20.63 -8.94
CA SER A 221 12.94 -21.78 -8.05
C SER A 221 11.68 -22.04 -7.20
N SER A 222 11.55 -23.24 -6.66
CA SER A 222 10.39 -23.69 -5.89
C SER A 222 10.16 -22.87 -4.60
N ASP A 223 11.21 -22.30 -4.03
CA ASP A 223 11.20 -21.41 -2.86
C ASP A 223 10.89 -19.93 -3.20
N SER A 224 10.70 -19.64 -4.48
CA SER A 224 10.56 -18.30 -5.01
C SER A 224 9.20 -18.11 -5.68
N VAL A 225 8.88 -16.87 -6.05
CA VAL A 225 7.64 -16.50 -6.76
C VAL A 225 7.91 -15.35 -7.74
N ILE A 226 7.17 -15.35 -8.84
CA ILE A 226 7.21 -14.29 -9.86
C ILE A 226 6.38 -13.11 -9.36
N THR A 227 6.98 -11.92 -9.31
CA THR A 227 6.28 -10.68 -8.95
C THR A 227 5.33 -10.23 -10.07
N ARG A 228 4.35 -9.39 -9.71
CA ARG A 228 3.50 -8.73 -10.70
C ARG A 228 4.28 -7.61 -11.39
N THR A 229 3.95 -7.38 -12.67
CA THR A 229 4.40 -6.18 -13.38
C THR A 229 3.71 -4.94 -12.85
N TYR A 230 4.34 -3.77 -13.03
CA TYR A 230 3.70 -2.49 -12.77
C TYR A 230 3.76 -1.59 -14.00
N THR A 231 2.58 -1.08 -14.37
CA THR A 231 2.38 -0.07 -15.39
C THR A 231 1.80 1.16 -14.70
N PRO A 232 2.47 2.32 -14.77
CA PRO A 232 1.94 3.56 -14.22
C PRO A 232 0.57 3.92 -14.83
N PRO A 233 -0.29 4.64 -14.10
CA PRO A 233 -1.57 5.09 -14.65
C PRO A 233 -1.37 5.92 -15.93
N GLY A 234 -2.07 5.54 -17.01
CA GLY A 234 -2.02 6.25 -18.30
C GLY A 234 -0.89 5.79 -19.23
N GLU A 235 0.05 4.98 -18.76
CA GLU A 235 1.09 4.36 -19.58
C GLU A 235 0.61 3.04 -20.19
N CYS A 236 1.19 2.68 -21.33
CA CYS A 236 0.84 1.44 -22.04
C CYS A 236 1.71 0.25 -21.60
N CYS A 237 2.97 0.51 -21.26
CA CYS A 237 3.97 -0.53 -21.04
C CYS A 237 4.45 -0.58 -19.58
N PRO A 238 4.73 -1.78 -19.06
CA PRO A 238 5.21 -1.94 -17.71
C PRO A 238 6.59 -1.28 -17.56
N THR A 239 6.73 -0.41 -16.58
CA THR A 239 8.02 0.19 -16.22
C THR A 239 8.80 -0.70 -15.25
N VAL A 240 8.09 -1.51 -14.47
CA VAL A 240 8.68 -2.55 -13.63
C VAL A 240 8.27 -3.92 -14.18
N PRO A 241 9.19 -4.68 -14.80
CA PRO A 241 8.90 -6.02 -15.26
C PRO A 241 8.75 -6.98 -14.08
N SER A 242 8.15 -8.14 -14.31
CA SER A 242 8.16 -9.23 -13.34
C SER A 242 9.58 -9.72 -13.08
N PHE A 243 9.87 -10.15 -11.85
CA PHE A 243 11.14 -10.77 -11.47
C PHE A 243 10.90 -11.80 -10.36
N CYS A 244 11.87 -12.69 -10.12
CA CYS A 244 11.77 -13.66 -9.04
C CYS A 244 12.11 -13.00 -7.69
N THR A 245 11.33 -13.30 -6.66
CA THR A 245 11.64 -12.93 -5.28
C THR A 245 11.37 -14.10 -4.34
N CYS A 246 12.05 -14.12 -3.19
CA CYS A 246 11.88 -15.15 -2.19
C CYS A 246 10.48 -15.18 -1.57
N ASN A 247 9.93 -16.39 -1.47
CA ASN A 247 8.69 -16.66 -0.74
C ASN A 247 9.00 -17.38 0.58
N PHE A 248 9.19 -16.59 1.65
CA PHE A 248 9.52 -17.12 2.97
C PHE A 248 8.37 -17.87 3.66
N GLU A 249 7.15 -17.82 3.14
CA GLU A 249 6.05 -18.65 3.65
C GLU A 249 6.28 -20.13 3.37
N LYS A 250 7.05 -20.43 2.31
CA LYS A 250 7.47 -21.80 1.97
C LYS A 250 8.60 -22.31 2.85
N CYS A 251 9.27 -21.44 3.62
CA CYS A 251 10.32 -21.86 4.51
C CYS A 251 9.76 -22.64 5.71
N ALA A 252 10.45 -23.70 6.09
CA ALA A 252 10.11 -24.47 7.27
C ALA A 252 10.09 -23.57 8.51
N LYS A 253 9.15 -23.85 9.43
CA LYS A 253 9.05 -23.19 10.75
C LYS A 253 9.16 -24.25 11.83
N CYS A 254 9.87 -23.94 12.92
CA CYS A 254 9.88 -24.85 14.07
C CYS A 254 8.46 -25.00 14.66
N PRO A 255 8.07 -26.22 15.06
CA PRO A 255 6.84 -26.43 15.82
C PRO A 255 6.79 -25.59 17.11
N TYR A 256 5.59 -25.35 17.61
CA TYR A 256 5.37 -24.64 18.88
C TYR A 256 6.18 -25.28 20.02
N LYS A 257 6.79 -24.45 20.90
CA LYS A 257 7.70 -24.83 22.01
C LYS A 257 9.05 -25.46 21.60
N LYS A 258 9.46 -25.36 20.34
CA LYS A 258 10.83 -25.68 19.91
C LYS A 258 11.59 -24.42 19.54
N THR A 259 12.87 -24.39 19.90
CA THR A 259 13.79 -23.32 19.53
C THR A 259 14.56 -23.71 18.27
N LYS A 260 14.68 -22.75 17.35
CA LYS A 260 15.44 -22.89 16.11
C LYS A 260 16.94 -22.72 16.40
N VAL A 261 17.74 -23.69 15.99
CA VAL A 261 19.21 -23.61 16.00
C VAL A 261 19.69 -23.62 14.56
N ASN A 262 20.24 -22.48 14.12
CA ASN A 262 20.70 -22.31 12.74
C ASN A 262 21.97 -23.11 12.48
N VAL A 263 21.99 -23.79 11.33
CA VAL A 263 23.16 -24.45 10.75
C VAL A 263 23.76 -23.55 9.67
N ARG A 264 22.91 -23.00 8.80
CA ARG A 264 23.29 -22.06 7.74
C ARG A 264 22.22 -20.99 7.57
N ASN A 265 22.65 -19.74 7.43
CA ASN A 265 21.76 -18.65 7.04
C ASN A 265 21.58 -18.65 5.52
N ALA A 266 20.34 -18.47 5.06
CA ALA A 266 20.06 -18.24 3.65
C ALA A 266 20.58 -16.88 3.20
N THR A 267 20.91 -16.78 1.92
CA THR A 267 21.28 -15.51 1.29
C THR A 267 20.09 -14.59 1.03
N GLY A 268 18.87 -15.15 0.97
CA GLY A 268 17.66 -14.39 0.61
C GLY A 268 17.53 -14.13 -0.90
N ILE A 269 18.42 -14.72 -1.71
CA ILE A 269 18.34 -14.67 -3.17
C ILE A 269 17.40 -15.78 -3.64
N PRO A 270 16.56 -15.56 -4.67
CA PRO A 270 15.73 -16.61 -5.25
C PRO A 270 16.52 -17.90 -5.54
N GLY A 271 16.10 -19.03 -4.95
CA GLY A 271 16.83 -20.31 -5.00
C GLY A 271 17.62 -20.65 -3.73
N ASP A 272 17.83 -19.69 -2.84
CA ASP A 272 18.42 -19.86 -1.51
C ASP A 272 17.72 -18.94 -0.50
N CYS A 273 16.39 -19.10 -0.40
CA CYS A 273 15.54 -18.24 0.43
C CYS A 273 15.44 -18.66 1.90
N CYS A 274 15.68 -19.93 2.23
CA CYS A 274 15.36 -20.48 3.55
C CYS A 274 16.60 -20.93 4.31
N ASP A 275 16.72 -20.51 5.56
CA ASP A 275 17.77 -20.99 6.45
C ASP A 275 17.72 -22.50 6.62
N GLU A 276 18.88 -23.10 6.81
CA GLU A 276 19.03 -24.49 7.20
C GLU A 276 19.18 -24.56 8.72
N PHE A 277 18.29 -25.27 9.40
CA PHE A 277 18.25 -25.31 10.86
C PHE A 277 17.65 -26.62 11.39
N TYR A 278 17.88 -26.89 12.66
CA TYR A 278 17.18 -27.94 13.41
C TYR A 278 16.42 -27.33 14.60
N CYS A 279 15.40 -28.04 15.07
CA CYS A 279 14.53 -27.59 16.15
C CYS A 279 14.79 -28.40 17.42
N VAL A 280 15.21 -27.75 18.49
CA VAL A 280 15.40 -28.35 19.82
C VAL A 280 14.21 -28.06 20.72
N SER A 281 13.77 -29.03 21.52
CA SER A 281 12.70 -28.80 22.50
C SER A 281 13.21 -27.89 23.62
N ASN A 282 12.41 -26.91 24.02
CA ASN A 282 12.70 -26.13 25.22
C ASN A 282 12.62 -27.09 26.42
N GLN A 283 13.76 -27.40 27.04
CA GLN A 283 13.74 -28.11 28.31
C GLN A 283 13.10 -27.17 29.33
N GLU A 284 11.92 -27.54 29.83
CA GLU A 284 11.39 -26.97 31.06
C GLU A 284 12.40 -27.29 32.16
N THR A 285 13.24 -26.31 32.52
CA THR A 285 13.94 -26.31 33.81
C THR A 285 12.87 -26.43 34.90
N ARG A 286 12.80 -27.61 35.48
CA ARG A 286 11.97 -27.99 36.62
C ARG A 286 12.57 -27.46 37.92
#